data_AF-A0AAU9VZR9-F1
#
_entry.id   AF-A0AAU9VZR9-F1
#
_cell.length_a   1.000
_cell.length_b   1.000
_cell.length_c   1.000
_cell.angle_alpha   90.00
_cell.angle_beta   90.00
_cell.angle_gamma   90.00
#
_symmetry.space_group_name_H-M   'P 1'
#
loop_
_entity.id
_entity.type
_entity.pdbx_description
1 polymer ?
#
loop_
_entity_poly.entity_id
_entity_poly.type
_entity_poly.pdbx_seq_one_letter_code
_entity_poly.pdbx_strand_id
1 'polypeptide(L)'
;MLSCASDINRPSYQECSRPSSCNAAIPGMHGKPGSPGLPGRDGRDGRDGAKGDRGSQGRTGRHGPPGNKGEPGIQGPTGQKGQRGESGIIRASTMPFKNWKEYAWNNLDDSKDQGLIKECIFTKNFSDTVLHVYWTGVLRVTSCTTCCKRWYFTFNGAECSGPLPIDGVVYLGGAAQNPHRVRHIEDHCNNVHKGKVRVGFWVGNCPGLGNADANTGWNSVSRIFIASALG
;
A
#
# COMPACT_ATOMS: atom_id res chain seq x y z
N MET A 1 -26.49 -18.96 12.44
CA MET A 1 -26.90 -17.61 12.86
C MET A 1 -26.43 -17.45 14.30
N LEU A 2 -25.36 -16.70 14.54
CA LEU A 2 -24.94 -16.33 15.90
C LEU A 2 -25.19 -14.84 16.06
N SER A 3 -26.08 -14.52 17.00
CA SER A 3 -26.45 -13.19 17.44
C SER A 3 -25.42 -12.67 18.45
N CYS A 4 -24.94 -11.44 18.27
CA CYS A 4 -24.23 -10.72 19.33
C CYS A 4 -25.26 -10.16 20.32
N ALA A 5 -25.28 -10.72 21.53
CA ALA A 5 -26.03 -10.18 22.65
C ALA A 5 -25.28 -9.00 23.29
N SER A 6 -26.07 -8.02 23.69
CA SER A 6 -25.72 -6.79 24.39
C SER A 6 -25.26 -7.03 25.82
N ASP A 7 -24.14 -6.43 26.23
CA ASP A 7 -23.82 -6.19 27.64
C ASP A 7 -23.54 -4.71 27.91
N ILE A 8 -24.39 -4.13 28.75
CA ILE A 8 -24.33 -2.79 29.34
C ILE A 8 -23.92 -2.99 30.80
N ASN A 9 -22.70 -2.57 31.21
CA ASN A 9 -22.42 -1.89 32.49
C ASN A 9 -20.91 -1.67 32.83
N ARG A 10 -20.53 -0.37 32.89
CA ARG A 10 -19.66 0.30 33.90
C ARG A 10 -18.10 0.20 33.81
N PRO A 11 -17.30 1.05 34.53
CA PRO A 11 -16.83 2.37 34.08
C PRO A 11 -15.29 2.60 34.16
N SER A 12 -14.87 3.78 33.67
CA SER A 12 -13.72 4.63 34.08
C SER A 12 -12.27 4.15 33.99
N TYR A 13 -11.49 4.93 33.22
CA TYR A 13 -10.09 5.36 33.42
C TYR A 13 -9.20 4.57 34.38
N GLN A 14 -8.12 4.00 33.83
CA GLN A 14 -6.87 3.79 34.55
C GLN A 14 -5.69 4.14 33.65
N GLU A 15 -5.05 5.26 33.97
CA GLU A 15 -3.69 5.57 33.55
C GLU A 15 -2.74 4.51 34.12
N CYS A 16 -1.81 4.03 33.30
CA CYS A 16 -0.61 3.35 33.80
C CYS A 16 0.64 4.15 33.40
N SER A 17 1.25 4.69 34.46
CA SER A 17 2.48 5.43 34.62
C SER A 17 3.70 4.84 33.89
N ARG A 18 4.53 5.71 33.29
CA ARG A 18 5.94 5.43 32.94
C ARG A 18 6.76 5.29 34.24
N PRO A 19 7.94 4.60 34.25
CA PRO A 19 9.17 5.30 33.86
C PRO A 19 10.28 4.46 33.14
N SER A 20 11.02 5.17 32.27
CA SER A 20 12.46 5.04 31.92
C SER A 20 13.10 3.69 31.51
N SER A 21 13.59 3.58 30.26
CA SER A 21 15.03 3.75 29.93
C SER A 21 15.35 3.31 28.47
N CYS A 22 16.33 4.01 27.90
CA CYS A 22 17.03 3.91 26.62
C CYS A 22 16.81 2.70 25.70
N ASN A 23 16.55 2.96 24.41
CA ASN A 23 17.05 2.12 23.32
C ASN A 23 17.62 3.03 22.21
N ALA A 24 18.93 3.20 22.22
CA ALA A 24 19.67 3.62 21.06
C ALA A 24 19.45 2.58 19.95
N ALA A 25 18.97 3.00 18.79
CA ALA A 25 18.87 2.12 17.63
C ALA A 25 20.29 1.68 17.22
N ILE A 26 20.56 0.39 17.35
CA ILE A 26 21.80 -0.25 16.92
C ILE A 26 21.88 -0.11 15.39
N PRO A 27 22.95 0.50 14.80
CA PRO A 27 23.15 0.49 13.36
C PRO A 27 23.17 -0.94 12.83
N GLY A 28 22.53 -1.20 11.68
CA GLY A 28 22.53 -2.52 11.06
C GLY A 28 23.97 -3.04 10.89
N MET A 29 24.23 -4.27 11.36
CA MET A 29 25.55 -4.88 11.27
C MET A 29 26.04 -4.90 9.83
N HIS A 30 27.26 -4.40 9.59
CA HIS A 30 27.91 -4.50 8.29
C HIS A 30 27.99 -5.97 7.83
N GLY A 31 27.75 -6.22 6.54
CA GLY A 31 27.93 -7.55 5.96
C GLY A 31 29.36 -8.06 6.19
N LYS A 32 29.52 -9.37 6.43
CA LYS A 32 30.83 -9.98 6.63
C LYS A 32 31.75 -9.69 5.43
N PRO A 33 33.05 -9.38 5.64
CA PRO A 33 34.00 -9.25 4.54
C PRO A 33 34.02 -10.50 3.65
N GLY A 34 34.24 -10.31 2.36
CA GLY A 34 34.44 -11.43 1.43
C GLY A 34 35.66 -12.28 1.83
N SER A 35 35.64 -13.56 1.49
CA SER A 35 36.77 -14.47 1.72
C SER A 35 38.04 -14.00 0.99
N PRO A 36 39.25 -14.20 1.56
CA PRO A 36 40.51 -13.92 0.88
C PRO A 36 40.60 -14.64 -0.48
N GLY A 37 41.31 -14.02 -1.44
CA GLY A 37 41.65 -14.67 -2.70
C GLY A 37 42.57 -15.88 -2.50
N LEU A 38 42.58 -16.80 -3.46
CA LEU A 38 43.49 -17.95 -3.46
C LEU A 38 44.96 -17.50 -3.56
N PRO A 39 45.92 -18.22 -2.93
CA PRO A 39 47.35 -17.96 -3.09
C PRO A 39 47.79 -18.01 -4.57
N GLY A 40 48.79 -17.21 -4.93
CA GLY A 40 49.42 -17.28 -6.26
C GLY A 40 50.09 -18.64 -6.50
N ARG A 41 50.28 -19.02 -7.77
CA ARG A 41 51.05 -20.22 -8.12
C ARG A 41 52.54 -20.01 -7.87
N ASP A 42 53.24 -21.08 -7.51
CA ASP A 42 54.70 -21.08 -7.34
C ASP A 42 55.41 -20.65 -8.64
N GLY A 43 56.55 -19.96 -8.49
CA GLY A 43 57.41 -19.59 -9.61
C GLY A 43 58.01 -20.82 -10.29
N ARG A 44 58.34 -20.69 -11.58
CA ARG A 44 59.04 -21.77 -12.31
C ARG A 44 60.51 -21.83 -11.88
N ASP A 45 61.05 -23.04 -11.78
CA ASP A 45 62.47 -23.26 -11.49
C ASP A 45 63.38 -22.56 -12.52
N GLY A 46 64.52 -22.04 -12.04
CA GLY A 46 65.54 -21.43 -12.88
C GLY A 46 66.17 -22.47 -13.83
N ARG A 47 66.60 -22.02 -15.02
CA ARG A 47 67.31 -22.89 -15.97
C ARG A 47 68.74 -23.15 -15.52
N ASP A 48 69.22 -24.38 -15.72
CA ASP A 48 70.61 -24.76 -15.46
C ASP A 48 71.60 -23.90 -16.28
N GLY A 49 72.70 -23.50 -15.65
CA GLY A 49 73.78 -22.77 -16.30
C GLY A 49 74.56 -23.63 -17.29
N ALA A 50 75.05 -23.02 -18.38
CA ALA A 50 75.85 -23.72 -19.38
C ALA A 50 77.17 -24.24 -18.79
N LYS A 51 77.55 -25.47 -19.17
CA LYS A 51 78.79 -26.13 -18.74
C LYS A 51 80.02 -25.40 -19.31
N GLY A 52 80.90 -24.93 -18.43
CA GLY A 52 82.18 -24.32 -18.83
C GLY A 52 83.26 -25.36 -19.18
N ASP A 53 84.14 -25.00 -20.12
CA ASP A 53 85.26 -25.84 -20.56
C ASP A 53 86.44 -25.87 -19.57
N ARG A 54 87.21 -26.97 -19.65
CA ARG A 54 88.17 -27.45 -18.65
C ARG A 54 89.49 -26.65 -18.61
N GLY A 55 89.89 -26.19 -17.43
CA GLY A 55 91.23 -25.66 -17.13
C GLY A 55 91.96 -26.42 -16.01
N SER A 56 93.29 -26.51 -16.11
CA SER A 56 94.18 -27.27 -15.20
C SER A 56 94.48 -26.57 -13.85
N GLN A 57 94.79 -27.41 -12.86
CA GLN A 57 94.67 -27.21 -11.41
C GLN A 57 95.69 -26.26 -10.74
N GLY A 58 95.21 -25.40 -9.83
CA GLY A 58 96.00 -24.68 -8.83
C GLY A 58 95.19 -23.88 -7.78
N ARG A 59 95.25 -24.33 -6.51
CA ARG A 59 94.74 -23.82 -5.20
C ARG A 59 93.29 -23.31 -5.07
N THR A 60 92.53 -24.00 -4.22
CA THR A 60 91.11 -23.79 -3.88
C THR A 60 90.85 -22.40 -3.29
N GLY A 61 90.15 -21.54 -4.04
CA GLY A 61 89.54 -20.30 -3.55
C GLY A 61 88.22 -20.56 -2.82
N ARG A 62 87.86 -19.69 -1.87
CA ARG A 62 86.61 -19.77 -1.08
C ARG A 62 85.38 -19.82 -2.00
N HIS A 63 84.36 -20.58 -1.61
CA HIS A 63 83.06 -20.59 -2.29
C HIS A 63 82.53 -19.16 -2.49
N GLY A 64 81.98 -18.90 -3.68
CA GLY A 64 81.33 -17.62 -3.97
C GLY A 64 80.10 -17.41 -3.06
N PRO A 65 79.72 -16.16 -2.78
CA PRO A 65 78.52 -15.88 -2.00
C PRO A 65 77.27 -16.44 -2.71
N PRO A 66 76.22 -16.83 -1.97
CA PRO A 66 74.95 -17.26 -2.55
C PRO A 66 74.37 -16.22 -3.51
N GLY A 67 73.68 -16.66 -4.56
CA GLY A 67 72.98 -15.77 -5.48
C GLY A 67 71.89 -14.95 -4.79
N ASN A 68 71.64 -13.73 -5.28
CA ASN A 68 70.61 -12.85 -4.74
C ASN A 68 69.22 -13.50 -4.81
N LYS A 69 68.41 -13.28 -3.78
CA LYS A 69 67.01 -13.74 -3.72
C LYS A 69 66.19 -13.12 -4.86
N GLY A 70 65.41 -13.94 -5.56
CA GLY A 70 64.52 -13.47 -6.63
C GLY A 70 63.48 -12.45 -6.13
N GLU A 71 63.06 -11.55 -7.00
CA GLU A 71 62.10 -10.50 -6.67
C GLU A 71 60.72 -11.08 -6.25
N PRO A 72 59.98 -10.40 -5.37
CA PRO A 72 58.62 -10.80 -5.01
C PRO A 72 57.68 -10.81 -6.22
N GLY A 73 56.79 -11.80 -6.31
CA GLY A 73 55.78 -11.88 -7.36
C GLY A 73 54.82 -10.68 -7.33
N ILE A 74 54.32 -10.31 -8.52
CA ILE A 74 53.37 -9.21 -8.68
C ILE A 74 52.07 -9.44 -7.89
N GLN A 75 51.54 -8.38 -7.28
CA GLN A 75 50.28 -8.42 -6.55
C GLN A 75 49.11 -8.75 -7.50
N GLY A 76 48.25 -9.70 -7.10
CA GLY A 76 47.05 -10.04 -7.87
C GLY A 76 46.06 -8.86 -7.98
N PRO A 77 45.20 -8.85 -9.01
CA PRO A 77 44.25 -7.76 -9.24
C PRO A 77 43.22 -7.65 -8.10
N THR A 78 42.76 -6.43 -7.83
CA THR A 78 41.68 -6.14 -6.87
C THR A 78 40.40 -6.88 -7.26
N GLY A 79 39.78 -7.59 -6.30
CA GLY A 79 38.50 -8.28 -6.53
C GLY A 79 37.39 -7.34 -6.98
N GLN A 80 36.45 -7.85 -7.80
CA GLN A 80 35.33 -7.05 -8.29
C GLN A 80 34.41 -6.60 -7.13
N LYS A 81 33.90 -5.36 -7.22
CA LYS A 81 32.91 -4.83 -6.28
C LYS A 81 31.64 -5.68 -6.35
N GLY A 82 31.17 -6.16 -5.20
CA GLY A 82 29.91 -6.91 -5.12
C GLY A 82 28.74 -6.13 -5.72
N GLN A 83 27.81 -6.84 -6.35
CA GLN A 83 26.60 -6.22 -6.90
C GLN A 83 25.80 -5.54 -5.78
N ARG A 84 25.23 -4.37 -6.07
CA ARG A 84 24.27 -3.71 -5.17
C ARG A 84 23.10 -4.68 -4.98
N GLY A 85 22.82 -5.07 -3.74
CA GLY A 85 21.63 -5.87 -3.43
C GLY A 85 20.38 -5.18 -3.97
N GLU A 86 19.43 -5.95 -4.48
CA GLU A 86 18.15 -5.42 -4.93
C GLU A 86 17.51 -4.59 -3.81
N SER A 87 17.06 -3.38 -4.13
CA SER A 87 16.36 -2.54 -3.18
C SER A 87 15.13 -3.28 -2.68
N GLY A 88 15.14 -3.73 -1.43
CA GLY A 88 13.93 -4.18 -0.76
C GLY A 88 12.90 -3.06 -0.83
N ILE A 89 11.70 -3.36 -1.34
CA ILE A 89 10.56 -2.44 -1.28
C ILE A 89 10.27 -2.24 0.20
N ILE A 90 10.80 -1.15 0.77
CA ILE A 90 10.45 -0.69 2.11
C ILE A 90 8.95 -0.32 2.03
N ARG A 91 8.07 -1.16 2.61
CA ARG A 91 6.71 -0.73 2.96
C ARG A 91 6.89 0.34 4.04
N ALA A 92 6.99 1.59 3.58
CA ALA A 92 7.23 2.75 4.41
C ALA A 92 6.23 2.80 5.56
N SER A 93 6.72 2.59 6.77
CA SER A 93 6.09 2.95 8.03
C SER A 93 6.13 4.47 8.22
N THR A 94 5.51 5.21 7.29
CA THR A 94 5.31 6.65 7.37
C THR A 94 3.93 6.98 6.81
N MET A 95 2.92 6.87 7.68
CA MET A 95 1.50 7.09 7.41
C MET A 95 0.91 6.06 6.43
N PRO A 96 -0.30 5.53 6.65
CA PRO A 96 -0.98 4.83 5.55
C PRO A 96 -0.99 5.82 4.40
N PHE A 97 -0.37 5.46 3.26
CA PHE A 97 -0.43 6.29 2.06
C PHE A 97 -1.87 6.70 1.92
N LYS A 98 -2.12 8.01 2.09
CA LYS A 98 -3.43 8.61 2.24
C LYS A 98 -4.09 8.58 0.85
N ASN A 99 -4.41 7.37 0.38
CA ASN A 99 -5.05 7.10 -0.90
C ASN A 99 -6.55 7.27 -0.69
N TRP A 100 -6.96 8.52 -0.53
CA TRP A 100 -8.35 8.92 -0.53
C TRP A 100 -8.53 10.13 -1.44
N LYS A 101 -9.76 10.31 -1.91
CA LYS A 101 -10.19 11.47 -2.68
C LYS A 101 -11.56 11.92 -2.21
N GLU A 102 -11.77 13.23 -2.25
CA GLU A 102 -13.08 13.86 -2.05
C GLU A 102 -13.62 14.34 -3.39
N TYR A 103 -14.90 14.11 -3.60
CA TYR A 103 -15.67 14.62 -4.74
C TYR A 103 -16.84 15.40 -4.17
N ALA A 104 -16.78 16.72 -4.27
CA ALA A 104 -17.84 17.61 -3.82
C ALA A 104 -18.58 18.21 -5.01
N TRP A 105 -19.89 18.40 -4.88
CA TRP A 105 -20.70 19.15 -5.84
C TRP A 105 -21.85 19.85 -5.13
N ASN A 106 -22.33 20.92 -5.76
CA ASN A 106 -23.51 21.65 -5.32
C ASN A 106 -24.68 21.21 -6.19
N ASN A 107 -25.85 20.99 -5.58
CA ASN A 107 -27.09 20.80 -6.32
C ASN A 107 -28.06 21.91 -5.89
N LEU A 108 -28.00 23.04 -6.61
CA LEU A 108 -28.83 24.21 -6.31
C LEU A 108 -30.17 24.19 -7.06
N ASP A 109 -30.39 23.21 -7.94
CA ASP A 109 -31.59 23.07 -8.75
C ASP A 109 -32.56 22.00 -8.21
N ASP A 110 -33.84 22.17 -8.52
CA ASP A 110 -34.95 21.26 -8.17
C ASP A 110 -35.06 20.06 -9.14
N SER A 111 -34.04 19.81 -9.97
CA SER A 111 -34.10 18.71 -10.93
C SER A 111 -34.17 17.37 -10.18
N LYS A 112 -35.10 16.52 -10.61
CA LYS A 112 -35.38 15.24 -9.96
C LYS A 112 -34.27 14.25 -10.31
N ASP A 113 -33.70 13.61 -9.31
CA ASP A 113 -32.68 12.58 -9.55
C ASP A 113 -33.33 11.27 -10.02
N GLN A 114 -32.75 10.68 -11.06
CA GLN A 114 -33.08 9.35 -11.58
C GLN A 114 -31.78 8.66 -12.02
N GLY A 115 -31.48 7.48 -11.48
CA GLY A 115 -30.31 6.71 -11.89
C GLY A 115 -29.00 7.29 -11.33
N LEU A 116 -27.98 7.41 -12.18
CA LEU A 116 -26.64 7.82 -11.79
C LEU A 116 -26.61 9.31 -11.42
N ILE A 117 -26.32 9.61 -10.16
CA ILE A 117 -26.17 10.99 -9.66
C ILE A 117 -24.73 11.46 -9.91
N LYS A 118 -23.75 10.63 -9.56
CA LYS A 118 -22.34 10.99 -9.66
C LYS A 118 -21.48 9.78 -9.97
N GLU A 119 -20.63 9.89 -10.99
CA GLU A 119 -19.53 8.96 -11.23
C GLU A 119 -18.19 9.60 -10.84
N CYS A 120 -17.42 8.87 -10.03
CA CYS A 120 -16.12 9.25 -9.52
C CYS A 120 -15.06 8.25 -10.01
N ILE A 121 -14.00 8.73 -10.67
CA ILE A 121 -12.88 7.87 -11.08
C ILE A 121 -11.81 7.88 -9.99
N PHE A 122 -11.66 6.77 -9.29
CA PHE A 122 -10.70 6.57 -8.21
C PHE A 122 -9.58 5.62 -8.64
N THR A 123 -8.33 5.89 -8.24
CA THR A 123 -7.19 5.00 -8.52
C THR A 123 -6.85 4.20 -7.27
N LYS A 124 -7.26 2.93 -7.24
CA LYS A 124 -6.93 1.99 -6.17
C LYS A 124 -5.53 1.43 -6.40
N ASN A 125 -4.62 1.65 -5.45
CA ASN A 125 -3.20 1.30 -5.65
C ASN A 125 -2.92 -0.19 -5.41
N PHE A 126 -3.70 -0.84 -4.55
CA PHE A 126 -3.41 -2.19 -4.05
C PHE A 126 -4.66 -3.07 -4.05
N SER A 127 -4.52 -4.32 -4.49
CA SER A 127 -5.65 -5.28 -4.53
C SER A 127 -5.93 -5.94 -3.19
N ASP A 128 -4.98 -5.93 -2.26
CA ASP A 128 -5.07 -6.45 -0.88
C ASP A 128 -5.68 -5.44 0.10
N THR A 129 -6.22 -4.32 -0.41
CA THR A 129 -6.88 -3.30 0.40
C THR A 129 -8.37 -3.30 0.14
N VAL A 130 -9.13 -2.84 1.11
CA VAL A 130 -10.57 -2.59 0.99
C VAL A 130 -10.83 -1.22 0.39
N LEU A 131 -11.95 -1.05 -0.31
CA LEU A 131 -12.38 0.27 -0.80
C LEU A 131 -13.52 0.79 0.09
N HIS A 132 -13.23 1.86 0.83
CA HIS A 132 -14.19 2.54 1.70
C HIS A 132 -14.82 3.72 0.97
N VAL A 133 -16.14 3.88 1.09
CA VAL A 133 -16.89 5.01 0.55
C VAL A 133 -17.75 5.65 1.64
N TYR A 134 -17.78 6.97 1.65
CA TYR A 134 -18.63 7.76 2.55
C TYR A 134 -19.28 8.87 1.74
N TRP A 135 -20.60 8.86 1.63
CA TRP A 135 -21.38 9.98 1.11
C TRP A 135 -22.03 10.75 2.23
N THR A 136 -22.09 12.07 2.10
CA THR A 136 -22.85 12.95 2.98
C THR A 136 -23.54 14.06 2.19
N GLY A 137 -24.77 14.38 2.60
CA GLY A 137 -25.58 15.42 1.97
C GLY A 137 -27.03 15.37 2.44
N VAL A 138 -27.88 16.19 1.82
CA VAL A 138 -29.33 16.18 2.08
C VAL A 138 -30.01 15.21 1.13
N LEU A 139 -30.88 14.35 1.67
CA LEU A 139 -31.84 13.57 0.89
C LEU A 139 -33.23 14.17 1.05
N ARG A 140 -33.90 14.37 -0.08
CA ARG A 140 -35.29 14.81 -0.16
C ARG A 140 -36.10 13.80 -0.96
N VAL A 141 -37.26 13.42 -0.43
CA VAL A 141 -38.26 12.61 -1.14
C VAL A 141 -39.59 13.36 -1.10
N THR A 142 -40.27 13.45 -2.22
CA THR A 142 -41.55 14.16 -2.33
C THR A 142 -42.47 13.51 -3.35
N SER A 143 -43.68 14.06 -3.50
CA SER A 143 -44.67 13.68 -4.52
C SER A 143 -45.16 12.24 -4.39
N CYS A 144 -45.33 11.76 -3.16
CA CYS A 144 -45.88 10.44 -2.89
C CYS A 144 -46.57 10.39 -1.51
N THR A 145 -47.41 9.39 -1.29
CA THR A 145 -48.03 9.07 0.01
C THR A 145 -47.44 7.81 0.62
N THR A 146 -47.27 6.75 -0.18
CA THR A 146 -46.59 5.52 0.20
C THR A 146 -45.57 5.15 -0.87
N CYS A 147 -44.30 5.42 -0.61
CA CYS A 147 -43.23 5.21 -1.59
C CYS A 147 -41.87 4.98 -0.94
N CYS A 148 -40.91 4.59 -1.75
CA CYS A 148 -39.57 4.31 -1.28
C CYS A 148 -38.50 4.61 -2.32
N LYS A 149 -37.43 5.26 -1.86
CA LYS A 149 -36.24 5.55 -2.66
C LYS A 149 -35.01 4.95 -2.02
N ARG A 150 -34.14 4.41 -2.87
CA ARG A 150 -32.90 3.75 -2.52
C ARG A 150 -31.74 4.46 -3.19
N TRP A 151 -30.78 4.91 -2.40
CA TRP A 151 -29.50 5.42 -2.87
C TRP A 151 -28.43 4.37 -2.64
N TYR A 152 -27.57 4.12 -3.62
CA TYR A 152 -26.62 3.01 -3.53
C TYR A 152 -25.34 3.27 -4.32
N PHE A 153 -24.26 2.60 -3.91
CA PHE A 153 -22.98 2.65 -4.60
C PHE A 153 -22.78 1.47 -5.55
N THR A 154 -22.05 1.75 -6.63
CA THR A 154 -21.56 0.76 -7.57
C THR A 154 -20.06 0.92 -7.79
N PHE A 155 -19.39 -0.19 -8.06
CA PHE A 155 -17.97 -0.29 -8.36
C PHE A 155 -17.83 -0.94 -9.73
N ASN A 156 -17.34 -0.18 -10.71
CA ASN A 156 -17.27 -0.59 -12.11
C ASN A 156 -18.63 -1.00 -12.72
N GLY A 157 -19.72 -0.41 -12.24
CA GLY A 157 -21.08 -0.64 -12.73
C GLY A 157 -21.85 -1.76 -12.02
N ALA A 158 -21.24 -2.45 -11.05
CA ALA A 158 -21.90 -3.45 -10.23
C ALA A 158 -22.03 -2.99 -8.77
N GLU A 159 -23.14 -3.32 -8.10
CA GLU A 159 -23.25 -3.14 -6.65
C GLU A 159 -22.20 -3.99 -5.91
N CYS A 160 -21.84 -3.56 -4.69
CA CYS A 160 -20.89 -4.33 -3.90
C CYS A 160 -21.42 -5.74 -3.58
N SER A 161 -20.57 -6.75 -3.78
CA SER A 161 -20.89 -8.15 -3.52
C SER A 161 -20.25 -8.71 -2.25
N GLY A 162 -19.43 -7.92 -1.55
CA GLY A 162 -18.75 -8.35 -0.33
C GLY A 162 -18.47 -7.18 0.62
N PRO A 163 -19.13 -7.10 1.79
CA PRO A 163 -20.08 -8.09 2.34
C PRO A 163 -21.47 -8.04 1.69
N LEU A 164 -22.00 -6.85 1.42
CA LEU A 164 -23.34 -6.59 0.85
C LEU A 164 -23.32 -5.26 0.08
N PRO A 165 -24.38 -4.94 -0.69
CA PRO A 165 -24.53 -3.62 -1.28
C PRO A 165 -24.45 -2.50 -0.25
N ILE A 166 -23.85 -1.37 -0.66
CA ILE A 166 -23.73 -0.17 0.16
C ILE A 166 -24.85 0.77 -0.24
N ASP A 167 -25.89 0.86 0.58
CA ASP A 167 -27.08 1.62 0.26
C ASP A 167 -27.73 2.31 1.47
N GLY A 168 -28.68 3.19 1.15
CA GLY A 168 -29.53 3.86 2.11
C GLY A 168 -30.94 4.00 1.55
N VAL A 169 -31.94 3.73 2.37
CA VAL A 169 -33.35 3.73 1.97
C VAL A 169 -34.13 4.79 2.72
N VAL A 170 -34.98 5.52 2.00
CA VAL A 170 -35.99 6.41 2.58
C VAL A 170 -37.36 5.89 2.17
N TYR A 171 -38.11 5.42 3.17
CA TYR A 171 -39.51 5.04 3.04
C TYR A 171 -40.40 6.16 3.58
N LEU A 172 -41.43 6.54 2.81
CA LEU A 172 -42.51 7.40 3.25
C LEU A 172 -43.80 6.57 3.27
N GLY A 173 -44.50 6.60 4.40
CA GLY A 173 -45.82 6.01 4.53
C GLY A 173 -46.79 6.99 5.19
N GLY A 174 -48.01 7.08 4.65
CA GLY A 174 -49.06 7.96 5.17
C GLY A 174 -49.32 9.19 4.29
N ALA A 175 -49.65 10.33 4.92
CA ALA A 175 -49.91 11.59 4.21
C ALA A 175 -48.67 12.06 3.42
N ALA A 176 -48.86 12.97 2.45
CA ALA A 176 -47.78 13.48 1.61
C ALA A 176 -46.68 14.15 2.46
N GLN A 177 -45.55 13.47 2.66
CA GLN A 177 -44.39 13.98 3.39
C GLN A 177 -43.39 14.60 2.41
N ASN A 178 -42.67 15.64 2.86
CA ASN A 178 -41.57 16.27 2.13
C ASN A 178 -40.35 16.39 3.06
N PRO A 179 -39.76 15.28 3.53
CA PRO A 179 -38.60 15.36 4.42
C PRO A 179 -37.37 15.85 3.66
N HIS A 180 -36.70 16.84 4.25
CA HIS A 180 -35.36 17.28 3.86
C HIS A 180 -34.43 16.96 5.02
N ARG A 181 -33.59 15.93 4.88
CA ARG A 181 -32.73 15.48 6.00
C ARG A 181 -31.32 15.27 5.53
N VAL A 182 -30.37 15.76 6.32
CA VAL A 182 -28.96 15.38 6.20
C VAL A 182 -28.84 13.89 6.52
N ARG A 183 -28.13 13.17 5.66
CA ARG A 183 -27.85 11.74 5.79
C ARG A 183 -26.40 11.45 5.44
N HIS A 184 -25.97 10.26 5.86
CA HIS A 184 -24.70 9.66 5.49
C HIS A 184 -24.96 8.24 5.01
N ILE A 185 -24.23 7.82 3.98
CA ILE A 185 -24.18 6.43 3.50
C ILE A 185 -22.72 6.05 3.47
N GLU A 186 -22.33 5.11 4.32
CA GLU A 186 -20.94 4.77 4.58
C GLU A 186 -20.81 3.27 4.69
N ASP A 187 -19.89 2.71 3.93
CA ASP A 187 -19.44 1.34 4.17
C ASP A 187 -18.18 1.04 3.34
N HIS A 188 -17.80 -0.23 3.35
CA HIS A 188 -16.65 -0.76 2.67
C HIS A 188 -17.02 -1.88 1.68
N CYS A 189 -16.26 -1.96 0.58
CA CYS A 189 -16.39 -3.00 -0.43
C CYS A 189 -15.09 -3.78 -0.60
N ASN A 190 -15.19 -5.09 -0.41
CA ASN A 190 -14.14 -6.06 -0.60
C ASN A 190 -14.00 -6.44 -2.08
N ASN A 191 -12.90 -7.11 -2.42
CA ASN A 191 -12.67 -7.70 -3.75
C ASN A 191 -12.68 -6.71 -4.92
N VAL A 192 -12.53 -5.40 -4.67
CA VAL A 192 -12.31 -4.40 -5.71
C VAL A 192 -10.82 -4.42 -6.10
N HIS A 193 -10.51 -4.83 -7.32
CA HIS A 193 -9.13 -4.90 -7.80
C HIS A 193 -8.46 -3.53 -7.93
N LYS A 194 -7.13 -3.50 -7.82
CA LYS A 194 -6.32 -2.31 -8.08
C LYS A 194 -6.52 -1.77 -9.50
N GLY A 195 -6.30 -0.48 -9.69
CA GLY A 195 -6.43 0.22 -10.97
C GLY A 195 -7.44 1.36 -10.90
N LYS A 196 -7.91 1.79 -12.07
CA LYS A 196 -9.00 2.77 -12.16
C LYS A 196 -10.32 2.09 -11.81
N VAL A 197 -10.96 2.55 -10.75
CA VAL A 197 -12.29 2.11 -10.31
C VAL A 197 -13.28 3.22 -10.60
N ARG A 198 -14.37 2.90 -11.31
CA ARG A 198 -15.51 3.80 -11.45
C ARG A 198 -16.44 3.60 -10.25
N VAL A 199 -16.52 4.60 -9.39
CA VAL A 199 -17.43 4.59 -8.23
C VAL A 199 -18.64 5.42 -8.59
N GLY A 200 -19.78 4.77 -8.77
CA GLY A 200 -21.05 5.42 -9.11
C GLY A 200 -21.95 5.51 -7.88
N PHE A 201 -22.51 6.69 -7.64
CA PHE A 201 -23.58 6.90 -6.66
C PHE A 201 -24.90 7.08 -7.39
N TRP A 202 -25.87 6.23 -7.07
CA TRP A 202 -27.12 6.06 -7.80
C TRP A 202 -28.33 6.30 -6.91
N VAL A 203 -29.46 6.65 -7.52
CA VAL A 203 -30.79 6.60 -6.91
C VAL A 203 -31.74 5.78 -7.76
N GLY A 204 -32.59 4.98 -7.11
CA GLY A 204 -33.61 4.16 -7.73
C GLY A 204 -34.83 3.96 -6.84
N ASN A 205 -35.82 3.24 -7.37
CA ASN A 205 -37.00 2.82 -6.63
C ASN A 205 -36.70 1.56 -5.82
N CYS A 206 -37.35 1.44 -4.67
CA CYS A 206 -37.31 0.18 -3.92
C CYS A 206 -38.18 -0.87 -4.61
N PRO A 207 -37.74 -2.15 -4.65
CA PRO A 207 -38.55 -3.23 -5.22
C PRO A 207 -39.92 -3.33 -4.53
N GLY A 208 -40.98 -3.45 -5.32
CA GLY A 208 -42.34 -3.67 -4.82
C GLY A 208 -43.05 -2.47 -4.19
N LEU A 209 -42.47 -1.27 -4.23
CA LEU A 209 -43.06 -0.03 -3.69
C LEU A 209 -43.28 1.03 -4.76
N GLY A 210 -44.20 1.97 -4.49
CA GLY A 210 -44.52 3.08 -5.37
C GLY A 210 -43.33 4.00 -5.64
N ASN A 211 -43.35 4.66 -6.80
CA ASN A 211 -42.34 5.65 -7.19
C ASN A 211 -42.50 6.96 -6.39
N ALA A 212 -41.46 7.78 -6.38
CA ALA A 212 -41.41 9.09 -5.76
C ALA A 212 -40.53 10.04 -6.57
N ASP A 213 -40.60 11.33 -6.26
CA ASP A 213 -39.53 12.26 -6.64
C ASP A 213 -38.43 12.19 -5.59
N ALA A 214 -37.18 12.22 -6.04
CA ALA A 214 -35.99 12.23 -5.19
C ALA A 214 -35.09 13.40 -5.57
N ASN A 215 -34.46 14.04 -4.58
CA ASN A 215 -33.39 15.02 -4.80
C ASN A 215 -32.26 14.79 -3.80
N THR A 216 -31.04 14.94 -4.27
CA THR A 216 -29.78 14.72 -3.57
C THR A 216 -29.03 16.04 -3.54
N GLY A 217 -28.87 16.62 -2.36
CA GLY A 217 -28.17 17.88 -2.18
C GLY A 217 -29.01 19.12 -2.48
N TRP A 218 -30.36 19.07 -2.43
CA TRP A 218 -31.22 20.24 -2.64
C TRP A 218 -30.79 21.44 -1.78
N ASN A 219 -30.52 22.58 -2.43
CA ASN A 219 -29.99 23.81 -1.83
C ASN A 219 -28.84 23.55 -0.84
N SER A 220 -28.00 22.56 -1.13
CA SER A 220 -26.92 22.10 -0.26
C SER A 220 -25.78 21.49 -1.08
N VAL A 221 -24.75 21.05 -0.37
CA VAL A 221 -23.57 20.41 -0.95
C VAL A 221 -23.63 18.93 -0.67
N SER A 222 -23.29 18.13 -1.67
CA SER A 222 -23.07 16.69 -1.52
C SER A 222 -21.58 16.38 -1.67
N ARG A 223 -21.11 15.40 -0.89
CA ARG A 223 -19.70 14.99 -0.90
C ARG A 223 -19.60 13.47 -0.89
N ILE A 224 -18.68 12.93 -1.68
CA ILE A 224 -18.25 11.53 -1.62
C ILE A 224 -16.77 11.50 -1.27
N PHE A 225 -16.43 10.70 -0.27
CA PHE A 225 -15.08 10.36 0.10
C PHE A 225 -14.84 8.91 -0.29
N ILE A 226 -13.74 8.66 -0.98
CA ILE A 226 -13.34 7.32 -1.43
C ILE A 226 -11.95 7.09 -0.89
N ALA A 227 -11.71 6.00 -0.15
CA ALA A 227 -10.41 5.68 0.42
C ALA A 227 -10.06 4.19 0.22
N SER A 228 -8.77 3.91 -0.01
CA SER A 228 -8.25 2.55 0.17
C SER A 228 -7.81 2.37 1.60
N ALA A 229 -8.42 1.43 2.31
CA ALA A 229 -8.12 1.10 3.71
C ALA A 229 -7.52 -0.30 3.80
N LEU A 230 -6.71 -0.53 4.84
CA LEU A 230 -6.35 -1.90 5.23
C LEU A 230 -7.62 -2.55 5.78
N GLY A 231 -7.95 -3.74 5.25
CA GLY A 231 -9.09 -4.54 5.72
C GLY A 231 -8.78 -5.28 7.00
#